data_AF-A0A140IMY2-F1
#
_entry.id   AF-A0A140IMY2-F1
#
_cell.length_a   1.000
_cell.length_b   1.000
_cell.length_c   1.000
_cell.angle_alpha   90.00
_cell.angle_beta   90.00
_cell.angle_gamma   90.00
#
_symmetry.space_group_name_H-M   'P 1'
#
loop_
_entity.id
_entity.type
_entity.pdbx_description
1 polymer ?
#
loop_
_entity_poly.entity_id
_entity_poly.type
_entity_poly.pdbx_seq_one_letter_code
_entity_poly.pdbx_strand_id
1 'polypeptide(L)'
;MNLGLPQSLILEFPDVIAAERPTVSNQVIKNPHWLAGFVDGDGCFSISVTADSAYKLGRKVYWTFSIKQHNRDAVLLQSFVNFLGCGTVFVSKKVDACNFAVRHFGDVSEKVVPFFVKYPLRSAKANDFKDFIKAVDLIKAKAHLTEQGIEEINKIRLGMNSLRIPPGGKKNSWHE
;
A
#
# COMPACT_ATOMS: atom_id res chain seq x y z
N MET A 1 11.22 13.76 -5.19
CA MET A 1 11.87 14.69 -4.24
C MET A 1 12.55 15.75 -5.06
N ASN A 2 12.40 17.03 -4.73
CA ASN A 2 13.19 18.07 -5.39
C ASN A 2 14.62 17.96 -4.86
N LEU A 3 15.59 17.92 -5.77
CA LEU A 3 17.00 17.61 -5.45
C LEU A 3 17.85 18.86 -5.18
N GLY A 4 17.21 20.03 -5.05
CA GLY A 4 17.91 21.31 -4.95
C GLY A 4 18.26 21.87 -6.33
N LEU A 5 19.24 22.78 -6.37
CA LEU A 5 19.68 23.42 -7.61
C LEU A 5 20.60 22.48 -8.41
N PRO A 6 20.43 22.41 -9.75
CA PRO A 6 21.41 21.77 -10.62
C PRO A 6 22.74 22.53 -10.60
N GLN A 7 23.84 21.83 -10.92
CA GLN A 7 25.20 22.38 -10.87
C GLN A 7 25.38 23.68 -11.67
N SER A 8 24.71 23.80 -12.82
CA SER A 8 24.76 25.00 -13.65
C SER A 8 24.27 26.25 -12.91
N LEU A 9 23.19 26.13 -12.15
CA LEU A 9 22.63 27.25 -11.37
C LEU A 9 23.48 27.56 -10.15
N ILE A 10 24.16 26.57 -9.55
CA ILE A 10 25.12 26.83 -8.46
C ILE A 10 26.30 27.65 -8.97
N LEU A 11 26.77 27.37 -10.19
CA LEU A 11 27.86 28.12 -10.81
C LEU A 11 27.44 29.54 -11.22
N GLU A 12 26.20 29.71 -11.69
CA GLU A 12 25.66 31.00 -12.14
C GLU A 12 25.25 31.90 -10.97
N PHE A 13 24.87 31.30 -9.83
CA PHE A 13 24.47 32.01 -8.61
C PHE A 13 25.28 31.50 -7.39
N PRO A 14 26.59 31.79 -7.30
CA PRO A 14 27.48 31.23 -6.28
C PRO A 14 27.13 31.68 -4.85
N ASP A 15 26.49 32.84 -4.70
CA ASP A 15 26.13 33.42 -3.40
C ASP A 15 24.71 33.04 -2.93
N VAL A 16 24.07 32.06 -3.57
CA VAL A 16 22.72 31.63 -3.19
C VAL A 16 22.72 30.93 -1.84
N ILE A 17 21.99 31.49 -0.88
CA ILE A 17 21.81 30.90 0.45
C ILE A 17 20.51 30.09 0.43
N ALA A 18 20.61 28.79 0.73
CA ALA A 18 19.43 27.93 0.83
C ALA A 18 18.53 28.39 1.99
N ALA A 19 17.25 28.59 1.71
CA ALA A 19 16.28 28.87 2.76
C ALA A 19 16.14 27.68 3.71
N GLU A 20 16.00 27.97 5.01
CA GLU A 20 15.73 26.94 6.00
C GLU A 20 14.40 26.25 5.73
N ARG A 21 14.40 24.92 5.74
CA ARG A 21 13.16 24.15 5.61
C ARG A 21 12.40 24.20 6.94
N PRO A 22 11.13 24.63 6.96
CA PRO A 22 10.34 24.63 8.17
C PRO A 22 10.16 23.20 8.69
N THR A 23 10.24 23.04 10.01
CA THR A 23 9.94 21.77 10.66
C THR A 23 8.44 21.61 10.79
N VAL A 24 7.90 20.50 10.28
CA VAL A 24 6.46 20.19 10.39
C VAL A 24 6.22 19.39 11.66
N SER A 25 5.68 20.03 12.69
CA SER A 25 5.22 19.39 13.92
C SER A 25 3.74 18.97 13.83
N ASN A 26 3.29 18.09 14.73
CA ASN A 26 1.89 17.67 14.88
C ASN A 26 1.25 17.10 13.60
N GLN A 27 1.96 16.18 12.94
CA GLN A 27 1.49 15.47 11.74
C GLN A 27 0.37 14.49 12.11
N VAL A 28 -0.84 15.00 12.31
CA VAL A 28 -2.05 14.22 12.61
C VAL A 28 -3.02 14.28 11.44
N ILE A 29 -3.68 13.16 11.12
CA ILE A 29 -4.72 13.13 10.11
C ILE A 29 -5.98 13.80 10.68
N LYS A 30 -6.39 14.92 10.06
CA LYS A 30 -7.60 15.67 10.44
C LYS A 30 -8.82 15.34 9.59
N ASN A 31 -8.61 14.85 8.36
CA ASN A 31 -9.68 14.58 7.42
C ASN A 31 -9.50 13.18 6.83
N PRO A 32 -10.49 12.28 6.95
CA PRO A 32 -10.41 10.93 6.38
C PRO A 32 -10.28 10.92 4.85
N HIS A 33 -10.86 11.91 4.14
CA HIS A 33 -10.69 12.04 2.69
C HIS A 33 -9.26 12.37 2.28
N TRP A 34 -8.49 13.03 3.16
CA TRP A 34 -7.06 13.25 2.92
C TRP A 34 -6.31 11.92 2.90
N LEU A 35 -6.59 11.02 3.86
CA LEU A 35 -5.98 9.69 3.86
C LEU A 35 -6.39 8.86 2.65
N ALA A 36 -7.68 8.93 2.24
CA ALA A 36 -8.14 8.26 1.01
C ALA A 36 -7.37 8.76 -0.22
N GLY A 37 -7.20 10.08 -0.37
CA GLY A 37 -6.41 10.68 -1.45
C GLY A 37 -4.92 10.31 -1.38
N PHE A 38 -4.34 10.27 -0.18
CA PHE A 38 -2.96 9.86 0.03
C PHE A 38 -2.74 8.41 -0.41
N VAL A 39 -3.65 7.52 -0.05
CA VAL A 39 -3.63 6.09 -0.43
C VAL A 39 -3.88 5.90 -1.92
N ASP A 40 -4.68 6.76 -2.54
CA ASP A 40 -4.85 6.80 -3.98
C ASP A 40 -3.53 7.05 -4.73
N GLY A 41 -2.60 7.80 -4.14
CA GLY A 41 -1.24 7.95 -4.65
C GLY A 41 -0.34 6.78 -4.25
N ASP A 42 -0.06 6.64 -2.95
CA ASP A 42 1.08 5.87 -2.43
C ASP A 42 0.69 4.59 -1.68
N GLY A 43 -0.60 4.26 -1.62
CA GLY A 43 -1.09 3.04 -1.00
C GLY A 43 -0.99 1.82 -1.90
N CYS A 44 -1.01 0.63 -1.29
CA CYS A 44 -1.03 -0.65 -1.99
C CYS A 44 -1.89 -1.67 -1.26
N PHE A 45 -2.79 -2.31 -2.00
CA PHE A 45 -3.57 -3.47 -1.58
C PHE A 45 -3.05 -4.70 -2.31
N SER A 46 -2.57 -5.70 -1.57
CA SER A 46 -1.93 -6.86 -2.17
C SER A 46 -2.44 -8.16 -1.58
N ILE A 47 -2.67 -9.13 -2.46
CA ILE A 47 -2.85 -10.54 -2.14
C ILE A 47 -1.70 -11.32 -2.78
N SER A 48 -1.09 -12.25 -2.05
CA SER A 48 -0.13 -13.19 -2.61
C SER A 48 -0.37 -14.61 -2.11
N VAL A 49 0.07 -15.58 -2.90
CA VAL A 49 0.05 -17.01 -2.55
C VAL A 49 1.47 -17.50 -2.73
N THR A 50 2.05 -18.07 -1.68
CA THR A 50 3.42 -18.60 -1.69
C THR A 50 3.42 -20.06 -1.27
N ALA A 51 4.42 -20.82 -1.75
CA ALA A 51 4.68 -22.14 -1.22
C ALA A 51 5.08 -22.04 0.26
N ASP A 52 4.49 -22.90 1.09
CA ASP A 52 4.78 -23.01 2.50
C ASP A 52 4.42 -24.44 2.96
N SER A 53 5.44 -25.26 3.22
CA SER A 53 5.28 -26.66 3.58
C SER A 53 4.67 -26.86 4.98
N ALA A 54 4.59 -25.82 5.81
CA ALA A 54 3.90 -25.89 7.09
C ALA A 54 2.37 -25.94 6.95
N TYR A 55 1.82 -25.63 5.77
CA TYR A 55 0.38 -25.60 5.51
C TYR A 55 -0.07 -26.88 4.81
N LYS A 56 -1.27 -27.37 5.14
CA LYS A 56 -1.83 -28.62 4.59
C LYS A 56 -1.86 -28.68 3.06
N LEU A 57 -2.07 -27.54 2.41
CA LEU A 57 -2.11 -27.41 0.94
C LEU A 57 -0.77 -27.00 0.33
N GLY A 58 0.31 -27.02 1.12
CA GLY A 58 1.65 -26.58 0.74
C GLY A 58 1.74 -25.10 0.35
N ARG A 59 0.71 -24.31 0.66
CA ARG A 59 0.57 -22.91 0.24
C ARG A 59 -0.03 -22.07 1.36
N LYS A 60 0.42 -20.82 1.41
CA LYS A 60 -0.08 -19.80 2.31
C LYS A 60 -0.54 -18.58 1.52
N VAL A 61 -1.72 -18.07 1.87
CA VAL A 61 -2.26 -16.82 1.34
C VAL A 61 -1.87 -15.67 2.26
N TYR A 62 -1.34 -14.59 1.70
CA TYR A 62 -1.04 -13.35 2.38
C TYR A 62 -1.94 -12.23 1.87
N TRP A 63 -2.35 -11.36 2.79
CA TRP A 63 -3.05 -10.12 2.52
C TRP A 63 -2.28 -8.98 3.18
N THR A 64 -2.20 -7.84 2.53
CA THR A 64 -1.54 -6.66 3.10
C THR A 64 -2.17 -5.40 2.52
N PHE A 65 -2.50 -4.47 3.41
CA PHE A 65 -2.61 -3.06 3.06
C PHE A 65 -1.33 -2.36 3.51
N SER A 66 -0.72 -1.55 2.64
CA SER A 66 0.54 -0.87 2.95
C SER A 66 0.66 0.50 2.31
N ILE A 67 1.50 1.33 2.91
CA ILE A 67 1.88 2.64 2.40
C ILE A 67 3.40 2.76 2.59
N LYS A 68 4.12 3.07 1.51
CA LYS A 68 5.57 3.27 1.53
C LYS A 68 5.90 4.74 1.31
N GLN A 69 6.83 5.27 2.10
CA GLN A 69 7.33 6.64 1.97
C GLN A 69 8.83 6.71 2.27
N HIS A 70 9.42 7.87 2.00
CA HIS A 70 10.77 8.18 2.45
C HIS A 70 10.84 8.21 3.98
N ASN A 71 11.99 7.90 4.58
CA ASN A 71 12.13 7.83 6.06
C ASN A 71 11.79 9.13 6.80
N ARG A 72 11.96 10.30 6.15
CA ARG A 72 11.57 11.62 6.70
C ARG A 72 10.10 11.71 7.10
N ASP A 73 9.23 10.91 6.46
CA ASP A 73 7.79 10.89 6.71
C ASP A 73 7.40 9.74 7.67
N ALA A 74 8.36 9.15 8.38
CA ALA A 74 8.08 8.09 9.36
C ALA A 74 7.12 8.55 10.46
N VAL A 75 7.22 9.82 10.89
CA VAL A 75 6.29 10.41 11.87
C VAL A 75 4.87 10.47 11.31
N LEU A 76 4.71 10.85 10.04
CA LEU A 76 3.42 10.83 9.35
C LEU A 76 2.85 9.41 9.28
N LEU A 77 3.68 8.42 8.90
CA LEU A 77 3.22 7.02 8.86
C LEU A 77 2.83 6.51 10.26
N GLN A 78 3.48 6.97 11.33
CA GLN A 78 3.09 6.63 12.69
C GLN A 78 1.71 7.21 13.05
N SER A 79 1.37 8.39 12.53
CA SER A 79 0.03 8.96 12.70
C SER A 79 -1.07 8.10 12.08
N PHE A 80 -0.75 7.29 11.06
CA PHE A 80 -1.72 6.41 10.41
C PHE A 80 -2.10 5.24 11.31
N VAL A 81 -1.14 4.73 12.09
CA VAL A 81 -1.40 3.69 13.11
C VAL A 81 -2.43 4.21 14.12
N ASN A 82 -2.23 5.43 14.61
CA ASN A 82 -3.13 6.05 15.59
C ASN A 82 -4.50 6.34 14.97
N PHE A 83 -4.55 6.85 13.74
CA PHE A 83 -5.79 7.23 13.07
C PHE A 83 -6.65 6.03 12.68
N LEU A 84 -6.04 4.96 12.15
CA LEU A 84 -6.75 3.73 11.76
C LEU A 84 -6.92 2.77 12.94
N GLY A 85 -6.24 3.01 14.06
CA GLY A 85 -6.23 2.12 15.23
C GLY A 85 -5.65 0.74 14.94
N CYS A 86 -4.78 0.60 13.93
CA CYS A 86 -4.16 -0.65 13.52
C CYS A 86 -2.91 -0.45 12.66
N GLY A 87 -2.18 -1.54 12.44
CA GLY A 87 -0.98 -1.57 11.59
C GLY A 87 0.30 -1.26 12.33
N THR A 88 1.42 -1.40 11.63
CA THR A 88 2.76 -1.17 12.16
C THR A 88 3.60 -0.38 11.17
N VAL A 89 4.50 0.46 11.69
CA VAL A 89 5.49 1.19 10.91
C VAL A 89 6.83 0.49 11.02
N PHE A 90 7.45 0.23 9.88
CA PHE A 90 8.81 -0.26 9.79
C PHE A 90 9.68 0.79 9.08
N VAL A 91 10.75 1.23 9.72
CA VAL A 91 11.77 2.09 9.09
C VAL A 91 12.94 1.22 8.67
N SER A 92 13.29 1.26 7.38
CA SER A 92 14.43 0.50 6.88
C SER A 92 15.74 1.07 7.42
N LYS A 93 16.64 0.18 7.84
CA LYS A 93 18.02 0.55 8.21
C LYS A 93 18.97 0.60 7.00
N LYS A 94 18.53 0.12 5.83
CA LYS A 94 19.39 -0.06 4.64
C LYS A 94 19.10 0.94 3.52
N VAL A 95 17.89 1.48 3.49
CA VAL A 95 17.43 2.40 2.45
C VAL A 95 16.59 3.50 3.10
N ASP A 96 16.51 4.67 2.47
CA ASP A 96 15.72 5.81 2.95
C ASP A 96 14.22 5.61 2.73
N ALA A 97 13.68 4.57 3.33
CA ALA A 97 12.27 4.23 3.22
C ALA A 97 11.69 3.78 4.56
N CYS A 98 10.43 4.15 4.78
CA CYS A 98 9.58 3.62 5.83
C CYS A 98 8.30 3.05 5.22
N ASN A 99 7.69 2.10 5.92
CA ASN A 99 6.50 1.40 5.45
C ASN A 99 5.51 1.20 6.59
N PHE A 100 4.31 1.75 6.43
CA PHE A 100 3.15 1.39 7.21
C PHE A 100 2.52 0.13 6.60
N ALA A 101 2.17 -0.87 7.41
CA ALA A 101 1.46 -2.06 6.94
C ALA A 101 0.43 -2.59 7.93
N VAL A 102 -0.71 -3.03 7.40
CA VAL A 102 -1.72 -3.81 8.12
C VAL A 102 -1.72 -5.23 7.55
N ARG A 103 -1.33 -6.20 8.38
CA ARG A 103 -1.23 -7.63 8.00
C ARG A 103 -2.12 -8.53 8.85
N HIS A 104 -2.57 -8.06 10.02
CA HIS A 104 -3.50 -8.80 10.84
C HIS A 104 -4.87 -8.84 10.15
N PHE A 105 -5.45 -10.03 9.96
CA PHE A 105 -6.68 -10.19 9.18
C PHE A 105 -7.88 -9.45 9.77
N GLY A 106 -8.02 -9.48 11.10
CA GLY A 106 -9.09 -8.75 11.79
C GLY A 106 -9.01 -7.26 11.53
N ASP A 107 -7.81 -6.67 11.58
CA ASP A 107 -7.64 -5.24 11.29
C ASP A 107 -7.94 -4.90 9.82
N VAL A 108 -7.54 -5.78 8.89
CA VAL A 108 -7.87 -5.58 7.47
C VAL A 108 -9.38 -5.62 7.24
N SER A 109 -10.07 -6.65 7.76
CA SER A 109 -11.48 -6.87 7.48
C SER A 109 -12.42 -5.96 8.26
N GLU A 110 -12.04 -5.53 9.48
CA GLU A 110 -12.91 -4.75 10.38
C GLU A 110 -12.58 -3.25 10.40
N LYS A 111 -11.37 -2.85 9.98
CA LYS A 111 -10.95 -1.43 10.01
C LYS A 111 -10.61 -0.90 8.61
N VAL A 112 -9.66 -1.54 7.92
CA VAL A 112 -9.17 -1.07 6.62
C VAL A 112 -10.26 -1.11 5.56
N VAL A 113 -10.91 -2.26 5.37
CA VAL A 113 -11.97 -2.42 4.36
C VAL A 113 -13.13 -1.45 4.61
N PRO A 114 -13.73 -1.39 5.82
CA PRO A 114 -14.81 -0.44 6.10
C PRO A 114 -14.41 1.02 5.90
N PHE A 115 -13.15 1.39 6.22
CA PHE A 115 -12.66 2.74 6.01
C PHE A 115 -12.70 3.16 4.53
N PHE A 116 -12.13 2.35 3.63
CA PHE A 116 -12.08 2.67 2.20
C PHE A 116 -13.40 2.38 1.46
N VAL A 117 -14.33 1.62 2.06
CA VAL A 117 -15.73 1.59 1.60
C VAL A 117 -16.43 2.91 1.91
N LYS A 118 -16.23 3.47 3.12
CA LYS A 118 -16.81 4.75 3.54
C LYS A 118 -16.17 5.95 2.83
N TYR A 119 -14.86 5.89 2.60
CA TYR A 119 -14.06 6.94 1.94
C TYR A 119 -13.42 6.37 0.67
N PRO A 120 -14.17 6.32 -0.44
CA PRO A 120 -13.76 5.58 -1.62
C PRO A 120 -12.55 6.21 -2.34
N LEU A 121 -11.71 5.32 -2.86
CA LEU A 121 -10.62 5.64 -3.78
C LEU A 121 -11.19 6.09 -5.15
N ARG A 122 -10.50 7.00 -5.82
CA ARG A 122 -10.90 7.61 -7.10
C ARG A 122 -10.02 7.18 -8.27
N SER A 123 -8.83 6.65 -8.01
CA SER A 123 -7.90 6.21 -9.06
C SER A 123 -8.21 4.78 -9.54
N ALA A 124 -7.41 4.26 -10.50
CA ALA A 124 -7.47 2.85 -10.92
C ALA A 124 -7.29 1.85 -9.75
N LYS A 125 -6.66 2.29 -8.66
CA LYS A 125 -6.51 1.55 -7.40
C LYS A 125 -7.86 1.18 -6.76
N ALA A 126 -8.93 1.92 -7.07
CA ALA A 126 -10.28 1.55 -6.66
C ALA A 126 -10.69 0.16 -7.18
N ASN A 127 -10.23 -0.23 -8.38
CA ASN A 127 -10.48 -1.57 -8.91
C ASN A 127 -9.65 -2.63 -8.17
N ASP A 128 -8.40 -2.31 -7.83
CA ASP A 128 -7.55 -3.20 -7.01
C ASP A 128 -8.14 -3.38 -5.61
N PHE A 129 -8.68 -2.32 -5.02
CA PHE A 129 -9.37 -2.41 -3.74
C PHE A 129 -10.66 -3.26 -3.82
N LYS A 130 -11.45 -3.14 -4.89
CA LYS A 130 -12.62 -4.01 -5.11
C LYS A 130 -12.24 -5.48 -5.20
N ASP A 131 -11.19 -5.80 -5.93
CA ASP A 131 -10.71 -7.18 -6.04
C ASP A 131 -10.08 -7.67 -4.71
N PHE A 132 -9.40 -6.78 -3.99
CA PHE A 132 -8.91 -7.05 -2.64
C PHE A 132 -10.05 -7.40 -1.67
N ILE A 133 -11.20 -6.69 -1.71
CA ILE A 133 -12.39 -7.03 -0.90
C ILE A 133 -12.87 -8.44 -1.21
N LYS A 134 -13.03 -8.81 -2.50
CA LYS A 134 -13.46 -10.17 -2.88
C LYS A 134 -12.54 -11.25 -2.29
N ALA A 135 -11.23 -11.03 -2.35
CA ALA A 135 -10.27 -11.96 -1.76
C ALA A 135 -10.39 -12.02 -0.22
N VAL A 136 -10.55 -10.87 0.43
CA VAL A 136 -10.77 -10.79 1.90
C VAL A 136 -12.03 -11.55 2.30
N ASP A 137 -13.11 -11.46 1.53
CA ASP A 137 -14.36 -12.19 1.79
C ASP A 137 -14.17 -13.72 1.68
N LEU A 138 -13.45 -14.20 0.66
CA LEU A 138 -13.07 -15.61 0.55
C LEU A 138 -12.20 -16.08 1.72
N ILE A 139 -11.25 -15.23 2.16
CA ILE A 139 -10.40 -15.54 3.31
C ILE A 139 -11.23 -15.60 4.59
N LYS A 140 -12.18 -14.67 4.77
CA LYS A 140 -13.12 -14.62 5.92
C LYS A 140 -13.98 -15.88 6.00
N ALA A 141 -14.44 -16.37 4.85
CA ALA A 141 -15.18 -17.63 4.73
C ALA A 141 -14.29 -18.89 4.87
N LYS A 142 -13.00 -18.73 5.16
CA LYS A 142 -11.99 -19.80 5.22
C LYS A 142 -11.82 -20.59 3.91
N ALA A 143 -12.27 -20.06 2.78
CA ALA A 143 -12.16 -20.72 1.47
C ALA A 143 -10.70 -20.95 1.05
N HIS A 144 -9.79 -20.08 1.49
CA HIS A 144 -8.34 -20.21 1.30
C HIS A 144 -7.70 -21.48 1.89
N LEU A 145 -8.47 -22.27 2.66
CA LEU A 145 -8.06 -23.59 3.17
C LEU A 145 -8.43 -24.75 2.24
N THR A 146 -8.95 -24.45 1.03
CA THR A 146 -9.32 -25.41 0.00
C THR A 146 -8.58 -25.12 -1.30
N GLU A 147 -8.40 -26.13 -2.15
CA GLU A 147 -7.77 -25.98 -3.47
C GLU A 147 -8.53 -24.98 -4.33
N GLN A 148 -9.85 -25.14 -4.37
CA GLN A 148 -10.77 -24.31 -5.16
C GLN A 148 -10.71 -22.85 -4.70
N GLY A 149 -10.74 -22.60 -3.39
CA GLY A 149 -10.65 -21.23 -2.87
C GLY A 149 -9.28 -20.59 -3.12
N ILE A 150 -8.18 -21.35 -3.08
CA ILE A 150 -6.86 -20.82 -3.49
C ILE A 150 -6.87 -20.48 -4.99
N GLU A 151 -7.47 -21.32 -5.83
CA GLU A 151 -7.57 -21.06 -7.26
C GLU A 151 -8.40 -19.79 -7.56
N GLU A 152 -9.53 -19.60 -6.87
CA GLU A 152 -10.35 -18.38 -6.95
C GLU A 152 -9.56 -17.15 -6.51
N ILE A 153 -8.85 -17.22 -5.38
CA ILE A 153 -7.98 -16.13 -4.90
C ILE A 153 -6.89 -15.81 -5.92
N ASN A 154 -6.29 -16.82 -6.56
CA ASN A 154 -5.30 -16.61 -7.62
C ASN A 154 -5.91 -15.92 -8.84
N LYS A 155 -7.12 -16.32 -9.27
CA LYS A 155 -7.83 -15.66 -10.38
C LYS A 155 -8.09 -14.18 -10.08
N ILE A 156 -8.50 -13.85 -8.85
CA ILE A 156 -8.67 -12.47 -8.39
C ILE A 156 -7.34 -11.72 -8.43
N ARG A 157 -6.28 -12.29 -7.85
CA ARG A 157 -4.93 -11.69 -7.79
C ARG A 157 -4.38 -11.37 -9.18
N LEU A 158 -4.61 -12.23 -10.18
CA LEU A 158 -4.16 -12.00 -11.56
C LEU A 158 -4.83 -10.78 -12.21
N GLY A 159 -5.94 -10.29 -11.65
CA GLY A 159 -6.59 -9.06 -12.06
C GLY A 159 -6.11 -7.82 -11.31
N MET A 160 -5.17 -7.90 -10.37
CA MET A 160 -4.79 -6.79 -9.48
C MET A 160 -3.45 -6.13 -9.83
N ASN A 161 -3.32 -4.86 -9.48
CA ASN A 161 -2.09 -4.07 -9.52
C ASN A 161 -1.42 -4.15 -10.91
N SER A 162 -0.12 -4.46 -10.98
CA SER A 162 0.64 -4.55 -12.24
C SER A 162 0.18 -5.68 -13.18
N LEU A 163 -0.62 -6.62 -12.68
CA LEU A 163 -1.22 -7.71 -13.48
C LEU A 163 -2.54 -7.29 -14.11
N ARG A 164 -3.16 -6.19 -13.65
CA ARG A 164 -4.38 -5.65 -14.24
C ARG A 164 -4.09 -5.12 -15.64
N ILE A 165 -4.75 -5.69 -16.63
CA ILE A 165 -4.68 -5.21 -18.01
C ILE A 165 -5.53 -3.92 -18.10
N PRO A 166 -4.95 -2.79 -18.54
CA PRO A 166 -5.72 -1.57 -18.76
C PRO A 166 -6.69 -1.74 -19.94
N PRO A 167 -7.77 -0.96 -20.01
CA PRO A 167 -8.67 -0.97 -21.17
C PRO A 167 -7.88 -0.78 -22.48
N GLY A 168 -7.98 -1.74 -23.39
CA GLY A 168 -7.24 -1.74 -24.67
C GLY A 168 -5.76 -2.16 -24.60
N GLY A 169 -5.25 -2.54 -23.43
CA GLY A 169 -3.87 -3.02 -23.25
C GLY A 169 -3.68 -4.51 -23.55
N LYS A 170 -2.43 -4.90 -23.80
CA LYS A 170 -1.99 -6.32 -23.80
C LYS A 170 -1.39 -6.68 -22.44
N LYS A 171 -1.38 -7.97 -22.06
CA LYS A 171 -0.70 -8.43 -20.85
C LYS A 171 0.78 -8.03 -20.89
N ASN A 172 1.28 -7.50 -19.78
CA ASN A 172 2.70 -7.25 -19.60
C ASN A 172 3.43 -8.60 -19.47
N SER A 173 4.41 -8.87 -20.33
CA SER A 173 5.12 -10.16 -20.46
C SER A 173 6.14 -10.47 -19.37
N TRP A 174 6.10 -9.79 -18.23
CA TRP A 174 7.13 -9.90 -17.17
C TRP A 174 6.94 -11.09 -16.21
N HIS A 175 5.90 -11.90 -16.42
CA HIS A 175 5.52 -12.98 -15.50
C HIS A 175 5.11 -14.28 -16.20
N GLU A 176 5.57 -14.49 -17.44
CA GLU A 176 5.54 -15.82 -18.10
C GLU A 176 6.82 -16.61 -17.77
#